data_AF-A0AAJ1GLK0-F1
#
_entry.id   AF-A0AAJ1GLK0-F1
#
_cell.length_a   1.000
_cell.length_b   1.000
_cell.length_c   1.000
_cell.angle_alpha   90.00
_cell.angle_beta   90.00
_cell.angle_gamma   90.00
#
_symmetry.space_group_name_H-M   'P 1'
#
loop_
_entity.id
_entity.type
_entity.pdbx_description
1 polymer ?
#
loop_
_entity_poly.entity_id
_entity_poly.type
_entity_poly.pdbx_seq_one_letter_code
_entity_poly.pdbx_strand_id
1 'polypeptide(L)'
;MSSHHNQYHQGLLKYYQFDQQTLVGDVNPGVNPPSIPTPIMGANSLPTPTNPISLGRIKLKSIRSNDRIELIASVDWGFIASVSVANPFLSLINFDQTVLLSIIRNDGKVIYQTADTASTLLAVSPSTSTTPTSSQIFRTTTFKCDDSNVITRDRKATYTLIIQALTPAITLTSSVEAEPIVDFLKTSFSIFAFNFDGKVIDENPHNYYHDC
;
A
#
# COMPACT_ATOMS: atom_id res chain seq x y z
N MET A 1 34.63 -27.11 2.70
CA MET A 1 33.80 -26.33 1.74
C MET A 1 32.38 -26.87 1.80
N SER A 2 31.44 -26.16 2.43
CA SER A 2 30.02 -26.52 2.37
C SER A 2 29.23 -25.25 2.07
N SER A 3 28.82 -25.13 0.81
CA SER A 3 27.85 -24.16 0.33
C SER A 3 26.47 -24.66 0.73
N HIS A 4 25.85 -24.02 1.73
CA HIS A 4 24.43 -24.18 1.96
C HIS A 4 23.72 -23.02 1.29
N HIS A 5 23.24 -23.30 0.07
CA HIS A 5 22.23 -22.54 -0.62
C HIS A 5 21.04 -22.30 0.31
N ASN A 6 20.81 -21.03 0.67
CA ASN A 6 19.52 -20.60 1.16
C ASN A 6 18.50 -20.84 0.04
N GLN A 7 17.60 -21.79 0.27
CA GLN A 7 16.49 -22.08 -0.63
C GLN A 7 15.64 -20.83 -0.77
N TYR A 8 15.55 -20.35 -2.01
CA TYR A 8 14.60 -19.35 -2.49
C TYR A 8 13.24 -19.51 -1.81
N HIS A 9 12.90 -18.60 -0.91
CA HIS A 9 11.52 -18.44 -0.44
C HIS A 9 10.84 -17.44 -1.38
N GLN A 10 10.50 -17.89 -2.60
CA GLN A 10 9.54 -17.15 -3.42
C GLN A 10 8.17 -17.29 -2.73
N GLY A 11 7.68 -16.20 -2.12
CA GLY A 11 6.31 -16.15 -1.64
C GLY A 11 5.34 -16.32 -2.81
N LEU A 12 4.42 -17.28 -2.70
CA LEU A 12 3.33 -17.47 -3.67
C LEU A 12 2.59 -16.14 -3.96
N LEU A 13 2.17 -15.95 -5.22
CA LEU A 13 1.21 -14.92 -5.61
C LEU A 13 0.00 -14.96 -4.67
N LYS A 14 -0.19 -13.92 -3.87
CA LYS A 14 -1.41 -13.70 -3.10
C LYS A 14 -2.06 -12.43 -3.60
N TYR A 15 -3.26 -12.58 -4.17
CA TYR A 15 -4.07 -11.47 -4.61
C TYR A 15 -4.85 -10.92 -3.41
N TYR A 16 -4.69 -9.62 -3.16
CA TYR A 16 -5.51 -8.90 -2.19
C TYR A 16 -6.14 -7.72 -2.91
N GLN A 17 -7.47 -7.62 -2.87
CA GLN A 17 -8.23 -6.50 -3.43
C GLN A 17 -8.96 -5.78 -2.30
N PHE A 18 -8.91 -4.46 -2.34
CA PHE A 18 -9.57 -3.58 -1.38
C PHE A 18 -10.33 -2.51 -2.15
N ASP A 19 -11.63 -2.39 -1.90
CA ASP A 19 -12.51 -1.46 -2.60
C ASP A 19 -12.99 -0.36 -1.66
N GLN A 20 -12.91 0.89 -2.09
CA GLN A 20 -13.47 2.05 -1.39
C GLN A 20 -14.46 2.81 -2.30
N GLN A 21 -15.58 3.21 -1.72
CA GLN A 21 -16.56 4.09 -2.37
C GLN A 21 -16.71 5.37 -1.54
N THR A 22 -16.80 6.51 -2.21
CA THR A 22 -17.05 7.80 -1.55
C THR A 22 -18.13 8.55 -2.33
N LEU A 23 -19.17 8.97 -1.62
CA LEU A 23 -20.21 9.86 -2.14
C LEU A 23 -19.75 11.29 -1.86
N VAL A 24 -19.71 12.15 -2.88
CA VAL A 24 -19.27 13.54 -2.74
C VAL A 24 -20.40 14.46 -3.16
N GLY A 25 -21.31 14.72 -2.22
CA GLY A 25 -22.42 15.65 -2.43
C GLY A 25 -23.21 15.84 -1.15
N ASP A 26 -22.89 16.89 -0.38
CA ASP A 26 -23.79 17.37 0.67
C ASP A 26 -24.90 18.20 0.03
N VAL A 27 -26.12 17.68 0.14
CA VAL A 27 -27.35 18.42 -0.14
C VAL A 27 -27.51 19.46 0.96
N ASN A 28 -27.33 20.74 0.65
CA ASN A 28 -27.93 21.82 1.44
C ASN A 28 -29.38 22.00 0.97
N PRO A 29 -30.42 21.71 1.78
CA PRO A 29 -31.81 21.75 1.34
C PRO A 29 -32.36 23.17 1.53
N GLY A 30 -32.21 23.99 0.50
CA GLY A 30 -32.90 25.28 0.40
C GLY A 30 -34.23 25.23 -0.34
N VAL A 31 -34.59 24.12 -1.00
CA VAL A 31 -35.84 23.99 -1.78
C VAL A 31 -36.22 22.51 -1.99
N ASN A 32 -37.38 22.06 -1.47
CA ASN A 32 -38.08 20.83 -1.94
C ASN A 32 -38.83 21.15 -3.26
N PRO A 33 -39.25 20.22 -4.18
CA PRO A 33 -39.61 18.76 -4.05
C PRO A 33 -39.21 17.92 -5.33
N PRO A 34 -39.74 16.70 -5.67
CA PRO A 34 -40.61 15.73 -4.98
C PRO A 34 -39.97 14.35 -4.71
N SER A 35 -40.67 13.58 -3.88
CA SER A 35 -40.30 12.27 -3.32
C SER A 35 -39.87 11.22 -4.36
N ILE A 36 -38.57 10.94 -4.40
CA ILE A 36 -37.98 9.70 -4.91
C ILE A 36 -37.57 8.88 -3.67
N PRO A 37 -37.74 7.55 -3.64
CA PRO A 37 -37.55 6.76 -2.42
C PRO A 37 -36.12 6.95 -1.93
N THR A 38 -35.97 7.59 -0.78
CA THR A 38 -34.70 7.68 -0.08
C THR A 38 -34.25 6.27 0.26
N PRO A 39 -33.11 5.79 -0.27
CA PRO A 39 -32.47 4.63 0.33
C PRO A 39 -32.13 5.06 1.75
N ILE A 40 -32.57 4.28 2.73
CA ILE A 40 -32.13 4.43 4.11
C ILE A 40 -30.62 4.18 4.09
N MET A 41 -29.83 5.24 3.95
CA MET A 41 -28.41 5.23 4.26
C MET A 41 -28.27 5.18 5.77
N GLY A 42 -28.60 4.01 6.32
CA GLY A 42 -28.16 3.61 7.63
C GLY A 42 -26.65 3.47 7.56
N ALA A 43 -25.98 4.38 8.27
CA ALA A 43 -24.57 4.34 8.59
C ALA A 43 -24.06 2.91 8.74
N ASN A 44 -23.23 2.49 7.79
CA ASN A 44 -22.26 1.39 7.88
C ASN A 44 -21.22 1.60 6.76
N SER A 45 -20.62 2.79 6.68
CA SER A 45 -19.42 2.99 5.89
C SER A 45 -18.19 2.70 6.75
N LEU A 46 -17.82 1.43 6.84
CA LEU A 46 -16.42 1.01 7.00
C LEU A 46 -16.14 0.03 5.85
N PRO A 47 -14.91 -0.12 5.29
CA PRO A 47 -13.62 0.47 5.69
C PRO A 47 -12.67 0.89 4.52
N THR A 48 -11.70 1.76 4.76
CA THR A 48 -10.39 1.69 4.06
C THR A 48 -9.56 0.64 4.79
N PRO A 49 -8.67 -0.16 4.16
CA PRO A 49 -7.64 -0.85 4.92
C PRO A 49 -6.57 0.18 5.34
N THR A 50 -6.94 1.15 6.18
CA THR A 50 -5.95 1.84 7.02
C THR A 50 -5.30 0.86 7.98
N ASN A 51 -5.87 -0.34 8.16
CA ASN A 51 -5.23 -1.39 8.92
C ASN A 51 -4.09 -2.02 8.12
N PRO A 52 -2.87 -2.07 8.69
CA PRO A 52 -1.74 -2.70 8.03
C PRO A 52 -1.98 -4.19 7.79
N ILE A 53 -1.54 -4.67 6.62
CA ILE A 53 -1.67 -6.07 6.19
C ILE A 53 -0.29 -6.71 6.18
N SER A 54 -0.18 -7.89 6.80
CA SER A 54 1.02 -8.74 6.68
C SER A 54 1.03 -9.47 5.35
N LEU A 55 2.04 -9.19 4.53
CA LEU A 55 2.21 -9.86 3.22
C LEU A 55 2.98 -11.16 3.35
N GLY A 56 4.12 -11.10 4.04
CA GLY A 56 5.05 -12.20 4.15
C GLY A 56 5.87 -12.13 5.43
N ARG A 57 6.42 -13.27 5.82
CA ARG A 57 7.32 -13.39 6.95
C ARG A 57 8.51 -14.24 6.59
N ILE A 58 9.68 -13.87 7.08
CA ILE A 58 10.89 -14.68 7.01
C ILE A 58 11.44 -14.91 8.41
N LYS A 59 11.98 -16.10 8.64
CA LYS A 59 12.61 -16.46 9.92
C LYS A 59 14.07 -16.79 9.67
N LEU A 60 14.95 -15.95 10.18
CA LEU A 60 16.39 -16.14 10.15
C LEU A 60 16.85 -16.85 11.43
N LYS A 61 17.86 -17.70 11.29
CA LYS A 61 18.41 -18.53 12.38
C LYS A 61 19.93 -18.35 12.44
N SER A 62 20.53 -18.89 13.50
CA SER A 62 21.98 -18.89 13.72
C SER A 62 22.59 -17.49 13.90
N ILE A 63 21.77 -16.54 14.37
CA ILE A 63 22.20 -15.16 14.63
C ILE A 63 23.05 -15.14 15.90
N ARG A 64 24.24 -14.56 15.80
CA ARG A 64 25.19 -14.33 16.88
C ARG A 64 25.22 -12.85 17.28
N SER A 65 25.93 -12.56 18.36
CA SER A 65 26.31 -11.19 18.70
C SER A 65 26.99 -10.54 17.50
N ASN A 66 26.72 -9.26 17.23
CA ASN A 66 27.31 -8.47 16.16
C ASN A 66 26.98 -8.87 14.71
N ASP A 67 26.22 -9.93 14.45
CA ASP A 67 25.80 -10.23 13.07
C ASP A 67 24.96 -9.08 12.50
N ARG A 68 25.19 -8.74 11.23
CA ARG A 68 24.31 -7.84 10.46
C ARG A 68 23.28 -8.67 9.71
N ILE A 69 22.04 -8.20 9.71
CA ILE A 69 20.97 -8.80 8.89
C ILE A 69 20.66 -7.85 7.75
N GLU A 70 20.73 -8.34 6.52
CA GLU A 70 20.28 -7.60 5.34
C GLU A 70 18.92 -8.13 4.89
N LEU A 71 17.98 -7.22 4.63
CA LEU A 71 16.61 -7.51 4.22
C LEU A 71 16.32 -6.80 2.91
N ILE A 72 15.65 -7.49 1.99
CA ILE A 72 15.20 -6.91 0.72
C ILE A 72 13.74 -7.28 0.47
N ALA A 73 12.95 -6.29 0.06
CA ALA A 73 11.54 -6.48 -0.26
C ALA A 73 11.19 -5.77 -1.57
N SER A 74 10.28 -6.38 -2.32
CA SER A 74 9.61 -5.76 -3.48
C SER A 74 8.12 -6.05 -3.39
N VAL A 75 7.28 -5.06 -3.65
CA VAL A 75 5.82 -5.21 -3.68
C VAL A 75 5.27 -4.60 -4.96
N ASP A 76 4.56 -5.41 -5.73
CA ASP A 76 3.81 -4.99 -6.90
C ASP A 76 2.38 -4.68 -6.48
N TRP A 77 1.99 -3.43 -6.64
CA TRP A 77 0.69 -2.91 -6.24
C TRP A 77 0.10 -2.04 -7.33
N GLY A 78 -1.21 -1.81 -7.24
CA GLY A 78 -1.91 -0.99 -8.20
C GLY A 78 -3.16 -0.39 -7.64
N PHE A 79 -3.63 0.59 -8.39
CA PHE A 79 -4.73 1.46 -8.01
C PHE A 79 -5.58 1.74 -9.24
N ILE A 80 -6.88 1.52 -9.12
CA ILE A 80 -7.86 1.84 -10.14
C ILE A 80 -8.74 2.94 -9.57
N ALA A 81 -8.87 4.04 -10.31
CA ALA A 81 -9.82 5.11 -10.02
C ALA A 81 -10.90 5.11 -11.09
N SER A 82 -12.16 5.19 -10.66
CA SER A 82 -13.33 5.30 -11.52
C SER A 82 -14.20 6.45 -11.05
N VAL A 83 -14.64 7.28 -11.99
CA VAL A 83 -15.59 8.36 -11.76
C VAL A 83 -16.80 8.17 -12.66
N SER A 84 -17.97 8.60 -12.17
CA SER A 84 -19.15 8.82 -12.99
C SER A 84 -19.72 10.17 -12.61
N VAL A 85 -19.61 11.16 -13.49
CA VAL A 85 -19.99 12.54 -13.19
C VAL A 85 -20.54 13.22 -14.44
N ALA A 86 -21.62 13.99 -14.27
CA ALA A 86 -22.14 14.92 -15.26
C ALA A 86 -21.84 16.35 -14.80
N ASN A 87 -20.64 16.84 -15.08
CA ASN A 87 -20.22 18.19 -14.72
C ASN A 87 -19.65 18.92 -15.94
N PRO A 88 -20.24 20.05 -16.38
CA PRO A 88 -19.82 20.78 -17.57
C PRO A 88 -18.60 21.69 -17.34
N PHE A 89 -18.00 21.68 -16.14
CA PHE A 89 -16.86 22.51 -15.79
C PHE A 89 -15.64 21.71 -15.31
N LEU A 90 -15.84 20.47 -14.90
CA LEU A 90 -14.77 19.58 -14.52
C LEU A 90 -14.04 19.09 -15.77
N SER A 91 -12.71 19.20 -15.77
CA SER A 91 -11.87 18.80 -16.90
C SER A 91 -10.85 17.73 -16.52
N LEU A 92 -10.35 17.77 -15.28
CA LEU A 92 -9.34 16.84 -14.79
C LEU A 92 -9.64 16.46 -13.34
N ILE A 93 -9.37 15.19 -13.03
CA ILE A 93 -9.32 14.67 -11.66
C ILE A 93 -7.95 14.02 -11.48
N ASN A 94 -7.20 14.47 -10.48
CA ASN A 94 -5.98 13.80 -10.04
C ASN A 94 -6.28 12.90 -8.84
N PHE A 95 -5.79 11.67 -8.90
CA PHE A 95 -5.80 10.74 -7.78
C PHE A 95 -4.38 10.40 -7.38
N ASP A 96 -4.03 10.64 -6.13
CA ASP A 96 -2.76 10.25 -5.54
C ASP A 96 -2.99 9.13 -4.52
N GLN A 97 -2.51 7.93 -4.84
CA GLN A 97 -2.53 6.79 -3.92
C GLN A 97 -1.15 6.63 -3.28
N THR A 98 -1.10 6.73 -1.96
CA THR A 98 0.11 6.48 -1.16
C THR A 98 0.03 5.15 -0.44
N VAL A 99 1.12 4.38 -0.45
CA VAL A 99 1.29 3.17 0.35
C VAL A 99 2.41 3.35 1.36
N LEU A 100 2.22 2.83 2.58
CA LEU A 100 3.28 2.67 3.57
C LEU A 100 3.73 1.21 3.59
N LEU A 101 5.03 1.00 3.41
CA LEU A 101 5.67 -0.31 3.51
C LEU A 101 6.55 -0.33 4.73
N SER A 102 6.50 -1.42 5.49
CA SER A 102 7.26 -1.54 6.74
C SER A 102 7.77 -2.96 6.94
N ILE A 103 8.95 -3.10 7.53
CA ILE A 103 9.43 -4.37 8.06
C ILE A 103 9.46 -4.28 9.59
N ILE A 104 8.75 -5.18 10.23
CA ILE A 104 8.68 -5.28 11.70
C ILE A 104 9.32 -6.59 12.14
N ARG A 105 10.18 -6.51 13.15
CA ARG A 105 10.79 -7.68 13.82
C ARG A 105 9.85 -8.23 14.89
N ASN A 106 9.98 -9.50 15.24
CA ASN A 106 9.08 -10.21 16.16
C ASN A 106 8.97 -9.64 17.59
N ASP A 107 9.86 -8.73 17.97
CA ASP A 107 9.77 -7.94 19.21
C ASP A 107 8.95 -6.64 19.06
N GLY A 108 8.33 -6.43 17.89
CA GLY A 108 7.55 -5.23 17.56
C GLY A 108 8.40 -4.06 17.03
N LYS A 109 9.73 -4.19 16.97
CA LYS A 109 10.60 -3.12 16.48
C LYS A 109 10.38 -2.90 14.97
N VAL A 110 10.07 -1.68 14.58
CA VAL A 110 10.10 -1.25 13.17
C VAL A 110 11.56 -1.13 12.73
N ILE A 111 11.97 -1.94 11.77
CA ILE A 111 13.33 -1.94 11.25
C ILE A 111 13.48 -0.91 10.14
N TYR A 112 12.48 -0.85 9.27
CA TYR A 112 12.46 0.06 8.14
C TYR A 112 11.02 0.39 7.79
N GLN A 113 10.80 1.63 7.36
CA GLN A 113 9.52 2.10 6.85
C GLN A 113 9.78 3.07 5.69
N THR A 114 9.00 2.94 4.63
CA THR A 114 9.03 3.85 3.48
C THR A 114 7.61 4.11 2.97
N ALA A 115 7.45 5.21 2.26
CA ALA A 115 6.21 5.58 1.58
C ALA A 115 6.47 5.66 0.07
N ASP A 116 5.52 5.21 -0.73
CA ASP A 116 5.54 5.37 -2.18
C ASP A 116 4.18 5.87 -2.67
N THR A 117 4.17 6.77 -3.65
CA THR A 117 2.98 7.43 -4.16
C THR A 117 2.87 7.24 -5.67
N ALA A 118 1.69 6.85 -6.11
CA ALA A 118 1.34 6.75 -7.53
C ALA A 118 0.20 7.72 -7.82
N SER A 119 0.38 8.51 -8.88
CA SER A 119 -0.60 9.51 -9.32
C SER A 119 -1.18 9.08 -10.65
N THR A 120 -2.50 9.16 -10.79
CA THR A 120 -3.17 9.03 -12.09
C THR A 120 -4.08 10.22 -12.33
N LEU A 121 -3.99 10.75 -13.54
CA LEU A 121 -4.89 11.77 -14.04
C LEU A 121 -6.03 11.12 -14.82
N LEU A 122 -7.24 11.59 -14.57
CA LEU A 122 -8.43 11.21 -15.29
C LEU A 122 -8.96 12.45 -16.00
N ALA A 123 -8.77 12.49 -17.33
CA ALA A 123 -9.42 13.49 -18.16
C ALA A 123 -10.90 13.15 -18.24
N VAL A 124 -11.74 14.10 -17.84
CA VAL A 124 -13.20 13.98 -17.97
C VAL A 124 -13.64 15.01 -19.00
N SER A 125 -14.49 14.58 -19.94
CA SER A 125 -15.08 15.50 -20.90
C SER A 125 -16.18 16.29 -20.20
N PRO A 126 -16.15 17.64 -20.24
CA PRO A 126 -17.23 18.44 -19.72
C PRO A 126 -18.55 18.02 -20.37
N SER A 127 -19.47 17.48 -19.57
CA SER A 127 -20.71 16.93 -20.11
C SER A 127 -21.84 16.98 -19.11
N THR A 128 -23.06 16.94 -19.62
CA THR A 128 -24.29 16.82 -18.84
C THR A 128 -24.75 15.35 -18.70
N SER A 129 -23.92 14.39 -19.10
CA SER A 129 -24.23 12.96 -19.11
C SER A 129 -23.23 12.17 -18.28
N THR A 130 -23.73 11.25 -17.46
CA THR A 130 -22.91 10.39 -16.60
C THR A 130 -22.33 9.22 -17.39
N THR A 131 -21.15 9.43 -17.98
CA THR A 131 -20.38 8.34 -18.59
C THR A 131 -19.28 7.90 -17.63
N PRO A 132 -19.23 6.61 -17.22
CA PRO A 132 -18.18 6.14 -16.34
C PRO A 132 -16.82 6.19 -17.06
N THR A 133 -15.84 6.80 -16.41
CA THR A 133 -14.45 6.86 -16.89
C THR A 133 -13.55 6.28 -15.82
N SER A 134 -12.57 5.48 -16.21
CA SER A 134 -11.62 4.85 -15.27
C SER A 134 -10.19 4.94 -15.76
N SER A 135 -9.26 5.06 -14.81
CA SER A 135 -7.82 4.92 -15.05
C SER A 135 -7.22 3.93 -14.05
N GLN A 136 -6.13 3.30 -14.44
CA GLN A 136 -5.39 2.35 -13.64
C GLN A 136 -3.90 2.68 -13.64
N ILE A 137 -3.25 2.49 -12.49
CA ILE A 137 -1.81 2.63 -12.34
C ILE A 137 -1.25 1.42 -11.60
N PHE A 138 -0.09 0.96 -12.04
CA PHE A 138 0.66 -0.14 -11.43
C PHE A 138 2.05 0.37 -11.04
N ARG A 139 2.52 -0.03 -9.86
CA ARG A 139 3.84 0.31 -9.35
C ARG A 139 4.48 -0.87 -8.66
N THR A 140 5.80 -0.91 -8.75
CA THR A 140 6.65 -1.81 -7.97
C THR A 140 7.49 -0.97 -7.03
N THR A 141 7.33 -1.19 -5.73
CA THR A 141 8.16 -0.54 -4.71
C THR A 141 9.17 -1.54 -4.19
N THR A 142 10.46 -1.25 -4.40
CA THR A 142 11.58 -2.08 -3.92
C THR A 142 12.39 -1.31 -2.89
N PHE A 143 12.77 -1.98 -1.79
CA PHE A 143 13.65 -1.39 -0.79
C PHE A 143 14.55 -2.44 -0.12
N LYS A 144 15.71 -1.98 0.35
CA LYS A 144 16.69 -2.76 1.11
C LYS A 144 16.98 -2.04 2.42
N CYS A 145 17.07 -2.78 3.51
CA CYS A 145 17.46 -2.25 4.82
C CYS A 145 18.28 -3.25 5.62
N ASP A 146 19.03 -2.75 6.59
CA ASP A 146 19.83 -3.56 7.50
C ASP A 146 19.30 -3.47 8.94
N ASP A 147 19.35 -4.58 9.68
CA ASP A 147 19.15 -4.60 11.15
C ASP A 147 20.46 -5.07 11.81
N SER A 148 21.13 -4.15 12.48
CA SER A 148 22.38 -4.43 13.21
C SER A 148 22.09 -4.70 14.69
N ASN A 149 23.00 -5.43 15.35
CA ASN A 149 22.95 -5.72 16.79
C ASN A 149 21.67 -6.46 17.22
N VAL A 150 21.30 -7.51 16.48
CA VAL A 150 20.09 -8.29 16.74
C VAL A 150 20.28 -9.22 17.94
N ILE A 151 19.90 -8.74 19.13
CA ILE A 151 19.99 -9.50 20.37
C ILE A 151 18.76 -10.41 20.48
N THR A 152 18.95 -11.70 20.24
CA THR A 152 17.90 -12.72 20.40
C THR A 152 18.38 -13.84 21.31
N ARG A 153 17.59 -14.20 22.33
CA ARG A 153 17.92 -15.33 23.23
C ARG A 153 18.00 -16.65 22.46
N ASP A 154 17.15 -16.78 21.44
CA ASP A 154 16.93 -18.01 20.69
C ASP A 154 17.85 -18.14 19.47
N ARG A 155 18.73 -17.16 19.23
CA ARG A 155 19.55 -17.01 18.02
C ARG A 155 18.73 -17.01 16.73
N LYS A 156 17.51 -16.47 16.81
CA LYS A 156 16.50 -16.47 15.75
C LYS A 156 15.73 -15.16 15.79
N ALA A 157 15.50 -14.58 14.61
CA ALA A 157 14.66 -13.39 14.44
C ALA A 157 13.64 -13.67 13.34
N THR A 158 12.41 -13.21 13.53
CA THR A 158 11.37 -13.26 12.49
C THR A 158 11.04 -11.83 12.08
N TYR A 159 11.02 -11.60 10.77
CA TYR A 159 10.67 -10.32 10.17
C TYR A 159 9.38 -10.47 9.39
N THR A 160 8.55 -9.45 9.46
CA THR A 160 7.25 -9.40 8.77
C THR A 160 7.21 -8.18 7.87
N LEU A 161 6.95 -8.40 6.59
CA LEU A 161 6.67 -7.34 5.62
C LEU A 161 5.19 -6.95 5.74
N ILE A 162 4.97 -5.65 5.92
CA ILE A 162 3.66 -5.05 6.12
C ILE A 162 3.45 -3.98 5.07
N ILE A 163 2.23 -3.89 4.55
CA ILE A 163 1.77 -2.80 3.69
C ILE A 163 0.49 -2.20 4.26
N GLN A 164 0.33 -0.89 4.07
CA GLN A 164 -0.89 -0.16 4.36
C GLN A 164 -1.15 0.82 3.21
N ALA A 165 -2.31 0.70 2.57
CA ALA A 165 -2.76 1.72 1.63
C ALA A 165 -3.41 2.86 2.42
N LEU A 166 -2.96 4.09 2.20
CA LEU A 166 -3.58 5.27 2.80
C LEU A 166 -4.82 5.68 2.00
N THR A 167 -5.67 6.50 2.60
CA THR A 167 -6.78 7.13 1.88
C THR A 167 -6.21 7.93 0.69
N PRO A 168 -6.73 7.72 -0.54
CA PRO A 168 -6.27 8.48 -1.70
C PRO A 168 -6.52 9.98 -1.51
N ALA A 169 -5.57 10.81 -1.91
CA ALA A 169 -5.81 12.24 -2.06
C ALA A 169 -6.41 12.50 -3.45
N ILE A 170 -7.47 13.32 -3.50
CA ILE A 170 -8.20 13.60 -4.73
C ILE A 170 -8.18 15.11 -4.94
N THR A 171 -7.72 15.54 -6.11
CA THR A 171 -7.73 16.95 -6.50
C THR A 171 -8.58 17.11 -7.76
N LEU A 172 -9.54 18.02 -7.71
CA LEU A 172 -10.44 18.32 -8.81
C LEU A 172 -9.99 19.61 -9.49
N THR A 173 -9.92 19.61 -10.83
CA THR A 173 -9.61 20.81 -11.61
C THR A 173 -10.80 21.20 -12.47
N SER A 174 -11.31 22.40 -12.19
CA SER A 174 -12.47 23.00 -12.84
C SER A 174 -12.06 24.23 -13.66
N SER A 175 -12.78 24.50 -14.74
CA SER A 175 -12.64 25.74 -15.51
C SER A 175 -13.36 26.95 -14.90
N VAL A 176 -14.08 26.76 -13.79
CA VAL A 176 -14.77 27.82 -13.04
C VAL A 176 -14.30 27.85 -11.58
N GLU A 177 -14.39 29.01 -10.93
CA GLU A 177 -13.96 29.20 -9.53
C GLU A 177 -14.77 28.38 -8.50
N ALA A 178 -15.97 27.94 -8.86
CA ALA A 178 -16.78 27.08 -7.99
C ALA A 178 -16.23 25.65 -7.98
N GLU A 179 -16.16 25.03 -6.79
CA GLU A 179 -15.77 23.63 -6.65
C GLU A 179 -16.72 22.73 -7.44
N PRO A 180 -16.19 21.85 -8.32
CA PRO A 180 -17.02 20.95 -9.10
C PRO A 180 -17.61 19.85 -8.21
N ILE A 181 -18.92 19.60 -8.34
CA ILE A 181 -19.60 18.50 -7.66
C ILE A 181 -19.34 17.19 -8.43
N VAL A 182 -19.08 16.11 -7.70
CA VAL A 182 -18.79 14.77 -8.24
C VAL A 182 -19.72 13.73 -7.61
N ASP A 183 -20.64 13.18 -8.40
CA ASP A 183 -21.68 12.27 -7.87
C ASP A 183 -21.11 10.97 -7.27
N PHE A 184 -20.06 10.42 -7.89
CA PHE A 184 -19.51 9.13 -7.50
C PHE A 184 -18.01 8.99 -7.81
N LEU A 185 -17.25 8.58 -6.80
CA LEU A 185 -15.85 8.18 -6.91
C LEU A 185 -15.66 6.79 -6.30
N LYS A 186 -15.15 5.86 -7.11
CA LYS A 186 -14.72 4.53 -6.65
C LYS A 186 -13.22 4.38 -6.85
N THR A 187 -12.55 3.91 -5.82
CA THR A 187 -11.15 3.50 -5.90
C THR A 187 -11.00 2.04 -5.48
N SER A 188 -10.12 1.33 -6.16
CA SER A 188 -9.76 -0.04 -5.83
C SER A 188 -8.25 -0.15 -5.76
N PHE A 189 -7.74 -0.64 -4.63
CA PHE A 189 -6.33 -0.93 -4.41
C PHE A 189 -6.10 -2.44 -4.51
N SER A 190 -4.99 -2.86 -5.09
CA SER A 190 -4.64 -4.27 -5.20
C SER A 190 -3.15 -4.52 -5.05
N ILE A 191 -2.82 -5.71 -4.54
CA ILE A 191 -1.46 -6.24 -4.48
C ILE A 191 -1.44 -7.49 -5.35
N PHE A 192 -0.48 -7.54 -6.27
CA PHE A 192 -0.40 -8.60 -7.27
C PHE A 192 0.71 -9.59 -6.94
N ALA A 193 1.85 -9.10 -6.47
CA ALA A 193 2.98 -9.92 -6.09
C ALA A 193 3.83 -9.23 -5.03
N PHE A 194 4.60 -10.02 -4.30
CA PHE A 194 5.65 -9.50 -3.44
C PHE A 194 6.80 -10.49 -3.35
N ASN A 195 8.00 -9.96 -3.13
CA ASN A 195 9.17 -10.73 -2.75
C ASN A 195 9.69 -10.19 -1.42
N PHE A 196 10.09 -11.08 -0.51
CA PHE A 196 10.68 -10.71 0.77
C PHE A 196 11.74 -11.72 1.16
N ASP A 197 12.99 -11.28 1.18
CA ASP A 197 14.15 -12.11 1.47
C ASP A 197 15.07 -11.45 2.51
N GLY A 198 15.90 -12.26 3.13
CA GLY A 198 16.87 -11.80 4.10
C GLY A 198 18.00 -12.79 4.34
N LYS A 199 19.15 -12.25 4.73
CA LYS A 199 20.35 -13.05 5.05
C LYS A 199 21.04 -12.53 6.30
N VAL A 200 21.69 -13.44 7.01
CA VAL A 200 22.58 -13.13 8.14
C VAL A 200 24.01 -13.04 7.60
N ILE A 201 24.72 -11.98 7.95
CA ILE A 201 26.13 -11.77 7.65
C ILE A 201 26.88 -11.94 8.96
N ASP A 202 27.77 -12.94 9.03
CA ASP A 202 28.63 -13.17 10.19
C ASP A 202 29.72 -12.09 10.21
N GLU A 203 29.62 -11.18 11.17
CA GLU A 203 30.62 -10.13 11.41
C GLU A 203 31.44 -10.42 12.68
N ASN A 204 31.29 -11.61 13.26
CA ASN A 204 32.09 -11.98 14.40
C ASN A 204 33.55 -12.15 13.97
N PRO A 205 34.52 -11.67 14.77
CA PRO A 205 35.90 -12.00 14.55
C PRO A 205 36.07 -13.52 14.65
N HIS A 206 36.40 -14.16 13.52
CA HIS A 206 36.90 -15.51 13.55
C HIS A 206 38.34 -15.44 14.06
N ASN A 207 38.53 -15.71 15.35
CA ASN A 207 39.86 -16.04 15.85
C ASN A 207 40.27 -17.36 15.19
N TYR A 208 40.96 -17.25 14.05
CA TYR A 208 41.77 -18.32 13.51
C TYR A 208 42.90 -18.58 14.52
N TYR A 209 42.62 -19.35 15.56
CA TYR A 209 43.67 -20.10 16.24
C TYR A 209 44.11 -21.18 15.26
N HIS A 210 45.14 -20.86 14.47
CA HIS A 210 46.02 -21.88 13.93
C HIS A 210 46.82 -22.41 15.11
N ASP A 211 46.29 -23.45 15.77
CA ASP A 211 47.13 -24.35 16.56
C ASP A 211 47.89 -25.24 15.56
N CYS A 212 49.14 -24.86 15.28
CA CYS A 212 50.23 -25.72 14.83
C CYS A 212 51.51 -25.24 15.52
#